data_AF-A0A142Y300-F1
#
_entry.id   AF-A0A142Y300-F1
#
_cell.length_a   1.000
_cell.length_b   1.000
_cell.length_c   1.000
_cell.angle_alpha   90.00
_cell.angle_beta   90.00
_cell.angle_gamma   90.00
#
_symmetry.space_group_name_H-M   'P 1'
#
loop_
_entity.id
_entity.type
_entity.pdbx_description
1 polymer ?
#
loop_
_entity_poly.entity_id
_entity_poly.type
_entity_poly.pdbx_seq_one_letter_code
_entity_poly.pdbx_strand_id
1 'polypeptide(L)'
;MTRISSFLAPAIVACIGAAVWMAVSVMGRWEIGLLALGIGVAVGGATRWSGRNGGFAYQGWVAVCLTLLAVGGGKLGAAWMEVQREYGEFRAQVEESAGMVATAETAQFHLALDWIERQELAGERLAWPTGGDADTAASPADLPAEAWVAATQMWEALPDPEKERQIAISQAAYRAFGETEATGWGLADLGAIAWKNMDLGDALFALLAALAAYRIAPPSGCGPSRSKDEVGARA
;
A
#
# COMPACT_ATOMS: atom_id res chain seq x y z
N MET A 1 13.84 23.39 -32.20
CA MET A 1 14.28 22.38 -31.23
C MET A 1 13.63 22.69 -29.89
N THR A 2 12.62 21.91 -29.51
CA THR A 2 11.89 22.05 -28.25
C THR A 2 12.84 21.80 -27.08
N ARG A 3 12.94 22.77 -26.16
CA ARG A 3 13.65 22.60 -24.89
C ARG A 3 12.86 21.62 -24.03
N ILE A 4 13.02 20.32 -24.31
CA ILE A 4 12.63 19.30 -23.35
C ILE A 4 13.35 19.67 -22.06
N SER A 5 12.59 19.88 -20.99
CA SER A 5 13.13 20.31 -19.70
C SER A 5 14.23 19.32 -19.29
N SER A 6 15.34 19.82 -18.75
CA SER A 6 16.49 18.99 -18.33
C SER A 6 16.15 17.93 -17.27
N PHE A 7 14.89 17.83 -16.84
CA PHE A 7 14.36 16.87 -15.87
C PHE A 7 13.57 15.72 -16.49
N LEU A 8 13.04 15.89 -17.70
CA LEU A 8 12.10 14.91 -18.25
C LEU A 8 12.79 13.58 -18.55
N ALA A 9 13.95 13.61 -19.20
CA ALA A 9 14.71 12.39 -19.53
C ALA A 9 15.10 11.57 -18.28
N PRO A 10 15.75 12.14 -17.24
CA PRO A 10 16.08 11.37 -16.05
C PRO A 10 14.86 10.92 -15.25
N ALA A 11 13.77 11.71 -15.24
CA ALA A 11 12.52 11.28 -14.61
C ALA A 11 11.90 10.06 -15.30
N ILE A 12 11.87 10.01 -16.64
CA ILE A 12 11.39 8.84 -17.39
C ILE A 12 12.24 7.61 -17.07
N VAL A 13 13.57 7.75 -17.06
CA VAL A 13 14.48 6.65 -16.72
C VAL A 13 14.28 6.19 -15.27
N ALA A 14 14.06 7.10 -14.33
CA ALA A 14 13.73 6.78 -12.95
C ALA A 14 12.42 6.00 -12.83
N CYS A 15 11.36 6.41 -13.54
CA CYS A 15 10.08 5.69 -13.57
C CYS A 15 10.24 4.27 -14.16
N ILE A 16 10.98 4.12 -15.26
CA ILE A 16 11.27 2.80 -15.85
C ILE A 16 12.07 1.95 -14.87
N GLY A 17 13.08 2.52 -14.22
CA GLY A 17 13.89 1.85 -13.22
C GLY A 17 13.05 1.35 -12.03
N ALA A 18 12.14 2.18 -11.53
CA ALA A 18 11.21 1.80 -10.47
C ALA A 18 10.29 0.65 -10.88
N ALA A 19 9.74 0.68 -12.10
CA ALA A 19 8.88 -0.37 -12.62
C ALA A 19 9.64 -1.70 -12.80
N VAL A 20 10.88 -1.66 -13.30
CA VAL A 20 11.74 -2.85 -13.43
C VAL A 20 12.09 -3.40 -12.06
N TRP A 21 12.46 -2.55 -11.10
CA TRP A 21 12.73 -2.96 -9.72
C TRP A 21 11.52 -3.66 -9.10
N MET A 22 10.34 -3.06 -9.22
CA MET A 22 9.09 -3.62 -8.73
C MET A 22 8.83 -5.00 -9.35
N ALA A 23 8.91 -5.13 -10.68
CA ALA A 23 8.69 -6.40 -11.37
C ALA A 23 9.67 -7.50 -10.92
N VAL A 24 10.96 -7.17 -10.79
CA VAL A 24 11.98 -8.12 -10.32
C VAL A 24 11.75 -8.53 -8.87
N SER A 25 11.37 -7.59 -8.01
CA SER A 25 11.11 -7.86 -6.59
C SER A 25 9.94 -8.82 -6.41
N VAL A 26 8.86 -8.60 -7.17
CA VAL A 26 7.65 -9.45 -7.13
C VAL A 26 7.92 -10.85 -7.68
N MET A 27 8.64 -10.96 -8.80
CA MET A 27 8.86 -12.26 -9.46
C MET A 27 9.98 -13.08 -8.83
N GLY A 28 11.08 -12.43 -8.47
CA GLY A 28 12.31 -13.10 -8.08
C GLY A 28 12.37 -13.45 -6.60
N ARG A 29 11.70 -12.68 -5.72
CA ARG A 29 11.97 -12.68 -4.27
C ARG A 29 13.46 -12.54 -3.94
N TRP A 30 14.25 -12.00 -4.86
CA TRP A 30 15.69 -11.83 -4.74
C TRP A 30 15.97 -10.34 -4.61
N GLU A 31 16.63 -9.97 -3.52
CA GLU A 31 17.10 -8.61 -3.27
C GLU A 31 18.37 -8.39 -4.08
N ILE A 32 18.21 -8.01 -5.35
CA ILE A 32 19.35 -7.78 -6.24
C ILE A 32 19.82 -6.34 -6.04
N GLY A 33 20.65 -6.12 -5.01
CA GLY A 33 21.29 -4.82 -4.78
C GLY A 33 22.04 -4.26 -6.01
N LEU A 34 22.52 -5.13 -6.91
CA LEU A 34 23.12 -4.73 -8.18
C LEU A 34 22.14 -4.00 -9.12
N LEU A 35 20.84 -4.28 -9.03
CA LEU A 35 19.82 -3.60 -9.82
C LEU A 35 19.73 -2.12 -9.43
N ALA A 36 19.92 -1.79 -8.16
CA ALA A 36 19.86 -0.42 -7.65
C ALA A 36 21.00 0.38 -8.27
N LEU A 37 22.21 -0.21 -8.33
CA LEU A 37 23.36 0.39 -9.00
C LEU A 37 23.07 0.65 -10.48
N GLY A 38 22.45 -0.31 -11.17
CA GLY A 38 22.04 -0.15 -12.57
C GLY A 38 21.10 1.05 -12.76
N ILE A 39 20.09 1.18 -11.89
CA ILE A 39 19.17 2.33 -11.90
C ILE A 39 19.93 3.64 -11.64
N GLY A 40 20.82 3.67 -10.64
CA GLY A 40 21.63 4.85 -10.33
C GLY A 40 22.51 5.30 -11.50
N VAL A 41 23.20 4.36 -12.14
CA VAL A 41 24.04 4.63 -13.32
C VAL A 41 23.20 5.17 -14.49
N ALA A 42 22.03 4.56 -14.75
CA ALA A 42 21.14 4.98 -15.84
C ALA A 42 20.56 6.39 -15.59
N VAL A 43 20.09 6.68 -14.38
CA VAL A 43 19.56 8.00 -13.99
C VAL A 43 20.66 9.07 -14.03
N GLY A 44 21.87 8.76 -13.53
CA GLY A 44 23.02 9.64 -13.63
C GLY A 44 23.38 9.95 -15.08
N GLY A 45 23.44 8.94 -15.95
CA GLY A 45 23.71 9.10 -17.38
C GLY A 45 22.66 9.94 -18.09
N ALA A 46 21.37 9.72 -17.81
CA ALA A 46 20.27 10.50 -18.36
C ALA A 46 20.30 11.97 -17.89
N THR A 47 20.66 12.19 -16.62
CA THR A 47 20.83 13.54 -16.06
C THR A 47 21.98 14.28 -16.74
N ARG A 48 23.11 13.59 -16.93
CA ARG A 48 24.26 14.14 -17.68
C ARG A 48 23.92 14.50 -19.12
N TRP A 49 23.15 13.65 -19.80
CA TRP A 49 22.77 13.86 -21.19
C TRP A 49 21.79 15.04 -21.36
N SER A 50 20.90 15.26 -20.40
CA SER A 50 19.90 16.34 -20.41
C SER A 50 20.40 17.66 -19.83
N GLY A 51 21.45 17.63 -19.01
CA GLY A 51 21.99 18.75 -18.24
C GLY A 51 23.05 19.58 -18.96
N ARG A 52 22.71 20.30 -20.03
CA ARG A 52 23.66 21.25 -20.67
C ARG A 52 23.85 22.58 -19.94
N ASN A 53 22.90 22.99 -19.10
CA ASN A 53 22.85 24.36 -18.53
C ASN A 53 22.76 24.42 -16.99
N GLY A 54 22.96 23.30 -16.28
CA GLY A 54 22.91 23.26 -14.82
C GLY A 54 24.30 23.21 -14.18
N GLY A 55 24.45 23.80 -13.00
CA GLY A 55 25.70 23.69 -12.23
C GLY A 55 25.97 22.24 -11.78
N PHE A 56 27.26 21.91 -11.60
CA PHE A 56 27.74 20.56 -11.20
C PHE A 56 26.94 19.98 -10.02
N ALA A 57 26.87 20.75 -8.92
CA ALA A 57 26.23 20.28 -7.69
C ALA A 57 24.72 20.07 -7.87
N TYR A 58 24.06 20.95 -8.62
CA TYR A 58 22.62 20.87 -8.84
C TYR A 58 22.21 19.59 -9.58
N GLN A 59 22.92 19.26 -10.65
CA GLN A 59 22.62 18.05 -11.43
C GLN A 59 22.91 16.77 -10.65
N GLY A 60 24.00 16.75 -9.87
CA GLY A 60 24.30 15.64 -8.98
C GLY A 60 23.17 15.38 -7.97
N TRP A 61 22.67 16.42 -7.32
CA TRP A 61 21.57 16.29 -6.36
C TRP A 61 20.25 15.84 -7.00
N VAL A 62 19.93 16.35 -8.19
CA VAL A 62 18.73 15.91 -8.93
C VAL A 62 18.81 14.43 -9.26
N ALA A 63 19.97 13.95 -9.72
CA ALA A 63 20.18 12.53 -10.00
C ALA A 63 20.03 11.67 -8.74
N VAL A 64 20.60 12.09 -7.60
CA VAL A 64 20.45 11.42 -6.30
C VAL A 64 18.98 11.29 -5.91
N CYS A 65 18.23 12.41 -5.93
CA CYS A 65 16.83 12.41 -5.53
C CYS A 65 16.00 11.48 -6.44
N LEU A 66 16.21 11.52 -7.75
CA LEU A 66 15.51 10.64 -8.69
C LEU A 66 15.88 9.17 -8.52
N THR A 67 17.14 8.85 -8.23
CA THR A 67 17.56 7.47 -7.94
C THR A 67 16.94 6.95 -6.66
N LEU A 68 16.94 7.74 -5.58
CA LEU A 68 16.32 7.34 -4.31
C LEU A 68 14.81 7.18 -4.44
N LEU A 69 14.14 8.07 -5.18
CA LEU A 69 12.71 7.93 -5.50
C LEU A 69 12.43 6.71 -6.37
N ALA A 70 13.29 6.37 -7.32
CA ALA A 70 13.11 5.19 -8.15
C ALA A 70 13.25 3.89 -7.35
N VAL A 71 14.29 3.78 -6.53
CA VAL A 71 14.55 2.58 -5.70
C VAL A 71 13.50 2.46 -4.60
N GLY A 72 13.26 3.54 -3.85
CA GLY A 72 12.25 3.56 -2.79
C GLY A 72 10.84 3.37 -3.33
N GLY A 73 10.50 4.02 -4.44
CA GLY A 73 9.22 3.85 -5.13
C GLY A 73 9.02 2.45 -5.68
N GLY A 74 10.06 1.83 -6.24
CA GLY A 74 10.02 0.43 -6.67
C GLY A 74 9.76 -0.54 -5.51
N LYS A 75 10.41 -0.31 -4.35
CA LYS A 75 10.20 -1.12 -3.15
C LYS A 75 8.80 -0.95 -2.54
N LEU A 76 8.32 0.28 -2.45
CA LEU A 76 6.94 0.57 -2.03
C LEU A 76 5.92 -0.05 -2.99
N GLY A 77 6.16 0.01 -4.30
CA GLY A 77 5.32 -0.63 -5.30
C GLY A 77 5.27 -2.14 -5.15
N ALA A 78 6.41 -2.79 -4.87
CA ALA A 78 6.47 -4.22 -4.62
C ALA A 78 5.72 -4.61 -3.33
N ALA A 79 5.90 -3.86 -2.25
CA ALA A 79 5.16 -4.06 -1.00
C ALA A 79 3.65 -3.89 -1.21
N TRP A 80 3.24 -2.87 -1.97
CA TRP A 80 1.84 -2.67 -2.34
C TRP A 80 1.27 -3.84 -3.12
N MET A 81 2.00 -4.39 -4.09
CA MET A 81 1.54 -5.55 -4.85
C MET A 81 1.40 -6.81 -4.00
N GLU A 82 2.34 -7.06 -3.08
CA GLU A 82 2.24 -8.21 -2.17
C GLU A 82 1.02 -8.08 -1.26
N VAL A 83 0.82 -6.89 -0.72
CA VAL A 83 -0.34 -6.56 0.09
C VAL A 83 -1.65 -6.70 -0.71
N GLN A 84 -1.70 -6.24 -1.97
CA GLN A 84 -2.84 -6.47 -2.87
C GLN A 84 -3.09 -7.96 -3.18
N ARG A 85 -2.04 -8.77 -3.25
CA ARG A 85 -2.14 -10.22 -3.44
C ARG A 85 -2.74 -10.89 -2.21
N GLU A 86 -2.22 -10.57 -1.03
CA GLU A 86 -2.77 -11.03 0.25
C GLU A 86 -4.22 -10.59 0.43
N TYR A 87 -4.58 -9.36 0.04
CA TYR A 87 -5.99 -8.93 0.03
C TYR A 87 -6.84 -9.71 -0.95
N GLY A 88 -6.32 -10.00 -2.14
CA GLY A 88 -7.06 -10.81 -3.12
C GLY A 88 -7.39 -12.18 -2.54
N GLU A 89 -6.42 -12.82 -1.89
CA GLU A 89 -6.57 -14.10 -1.20
C GLU A 89 -7.54 -14.00 -0.01
N PHE A 90 -7.38 -12.99 0.85
CA PHE A 90 -8.28 -12.73 1.98
C PHE A 90 -9.71 -12.45 1.52
N ARG A 91 -9.91 -11.61 0.50
CA ARG A 91 -11.23 -11.31 -0.06
C ARG A 91 -11.88 -12.55 -0.63
N ALA A 92 -11.14 -13.40 -1.35
CA ALA A 92 -11.66 -14.67 -1.84
C ALA A 92 -12.08 -15.59 -0.68
N GLN A 93 -11.28 -15.65 0.39
CA GLN A 93 -11.62 -16.41 1.60
C GLN A 93 -12.85 -15.84 2.33
N VAL A 94 -12.98 -14.51 2.44
CA VAL A 94 -14.17 -13.87 3.01
C VAL A 94 -15.38 -14.11 2.13
N GLU A 95 -15.27 -14.09 0.81
CA GLU A 95 -16.38 -14.37 -0.09
C GLU A 95 -16.85 -15.83 0.00
N GLU A 96 -15.91 -16.78 0.07
CA GLU A 96 -16.18 -18.19 0.32
C GLU A 96 -16.84 -18.38 1.70
N SER A 97 -16.28 -17.74 2.74
CA SER A 97 -16.81 -17.79 4.10
C SER A 97 -18.17 -17.14 4.19
N ALA A 98 -18.41 -15.99 3.54
CA ALA A 98 -19.72 -15.33 3.51
C ALA A 98 -20.77 -16.21 2.83
N GLY A 99 -20.39 -17.02 1.84
CA GLY A 99 -21.26 -18.05 1.27
C GLY A 99 -21.61 -19.16 2.26
N MET A 100 -20.65 -19.60 3.07
CA MET A 100 -20.88 -20.60 4.13
C MET A 100 -21.61 -20.04 5.36
N VAL A 101 -21.43 -18.76 5.66
CA VAL A 101 -21.95 -18.05 6.83
C VAL A 101 -23.32 -17.44 6.56
N ALA A 102 -23.77 -17.32 5.30
CA ALA A 102 -25.12 -16.88 4.94
C ALA A 102 -26.18 -17.96 5.25
N THR A 103 -26.33 -18.29 6.54
CA THR A 103 -27.30 -19.25 7.06
C THR A 103 -28.44 -18.53 7.77
N ALA A 104 -29.54 -19.26 8.00
CA ALA A 104 -30.63 -18.77 8.84
C ALA A 104 -30.16 -18.44 10.27
N GLU A 105 -29.17 -19.16 10.79
CA GLU A 105 -28.61 -18.93 12.13
C GLU A 105 -27.88 -17.58 12.21
N THR A 106 -27.11 -17.22 11.19
CA THR A 106 -26.45 -15.90 11.13
C THR A 106 -27.46 -14.76 11.01
N ALA A 107 -28.50 -14.94 10.20
CA ALA A 107 -29.58 -13.95 10.11
C ALA A 107 -30.32 -13.79 11.45
N GLN A 108 -30.57 -14.90 12.16
CA GLN A 108 -31.10 -14.88 13.53
C GLN A 108 -30.15 -14.20 14.52
N PHE A 109 -28.85 -14.41 14.40
CA PHE A 109 -27.84 -13.75 15.22
C PHE A 109 -27.89 -12.23 15.05
N HIS A 110 -28.00 -11.72 13.83
CA HIS A 110 -28.19 -10.28 13.60
C HIS A 110 -29.51 -9.76 14.17
N LEU A 111 -30.61 -10.51 14.05
CA LEU A 111 -31.88 -10.13 14.69
C LEU A 111 -31.77 -10.09 16.21
N ALA A 112 -30.95 -10.96 16.82
CA ALA A 112 -30.69 -10.95 18.25
C ALA A 112 -29.90 -9.70 18.66
N LEU A 113 -28.87 -9.32 17.89
CA LEU A 113 -28.12 -8.08 18.13
C LEU A 113 -29.02 -6.84 17.99
N ASP A 114 -29.86 -6.76 16.96
CA ASP A 114 -30.83 -5.67 16.79
C ASP A 114 -31.83 -5.59 17.96
N TRP A 115 -32.23 -6.74 18.51
CA TRP A 115 -33.11 -6.79 19.68
C TRP A 115 -32.39 -6.29 20.94
N ILE A 116 -31.16 -6.74 21.16
CA ILE A 116 -30.29 -6.32 22.28
C ILE A 116 -30.13 -4.79 22.26
N GLU A 117 -29.77 -4.22 21.11
CA GLU A 117 -29.57 -2.77 20.96
C GLU A 117 -30.84 -2.00 21.35
N ARG A 118 -32.03 -2.47 20.94
CA ARG A 118 -33.30 -1.82 21.31
C ARG A 118 -33.58 -1.87 22.81
N GLN A 119 -33.27 -2.97 23.48
CA GLN A 119 -33.46 -3.09 24.93
C GLN A 119 -32.49 -2.19 25.70
N GLU A 120 -31.23 -2.15 25.28
CA GLU A 120 -30.23 -1.27 25.90
C GLU A 120 -30.58 0.21 25.70
N LEU A 121 -31.10 0.59 24.52
CA LEU A 121 -31.63 1.93 24.26
C LEU A 121 -32.88 2.26 25.11
N ALA A 122 -33.67 1.26 25.49
CA ALA A 122 -34.78 1.40 26.43
C ALA A 122 -34.31 1.51 27.90
N GLY A 123 -33.01 1.36 28.16
CA GLY A 123 -32.41 1.41 29.49
C GLY A 123 -32.48 0.08 30.25
N GLU A 124 -32.87 -1.01 29.59
CA GLU A 124 -32.79 -2.34 30.17
C GLU A 124 -31.33 -2.82 30.20
N ARG A 125 -30.95 -3.49 31.30
CA ARG A 125 -29.62 -4.10 31.42
C ARG A 125 -29.74 -5.59 31.21
N LEU A 126 -29.12 -6.09 30.16
CA LEU A 126 -29.13 -7.51 29.81
C LEU A 126 -27.99 -8.26 30.52
N ALA A 127 -28.23 -9.53 30.83
CA ALA A 127 -27.25 -10.38 31.51
C ALA A 127 -26.41 -11.17 30.49
N TRP A 128 -25.20 -10.67 30.22
CA TRP A 128 -24.25 -11.30 29.31
C TRP A 128 -23.55 -12.53 29.95
N PRO A 129 -23.51 -13.71 29.29
CA PRO A 129 -23.00 -14.96 29.88
C PRO A 129 -21.52 -14.95 30.30
N THR A 130 -20.67 -14.23 29.57
CA THR A 130 -19.20 -14.23 29.72
C THR A 130 -18.62 -12.88 30.12
N GLY A 131 -19.48 -11.94 30.55
CA GLY A 131 -19.07 -10.56 30.80
C GLY A 131 -18.66 -9.78 29.54
N GLY A 132 -18.97 -10.34 28.36
CA GLY A 132 -18.89 -9.65 27.07
C GLY A 132 -20.05 -8.68 26.87
N ASP A 133 -20.15 -8.21 25.64
CA ASP A 133 -21.10 -7.22 25.15
C ASP A 133 -21.43 -7.49 23.66
N ALA A 134 -22.26 -6.64 23.07
CA ALA A 134 -22.67 -6.77 21.67
C ALA A 134 -21.49 -6.68 20.69
N ASP A 135 -20.44 -5.94 21.03
CA ASP A 135 -19.26 -5.74 20.18
C ASP A 135 -18.32 -6.95 20.19
N THR A 136 -18.38 -7.77 21.24
CA THR A 136 -17.51 -8.93 21.45
C THR A 136 -18.19 -10.28 21.19
N ALA A 137 -19.51 -10.29 21.01
CA ALA A 137 -20.26 -11.50 20.72
C ALA A 137 -19.94 -12.05 19.31
N ALA A 138 -19.50 -13.31 19.23
CA ALA A 138 -19.15 -13.95 17.96
C ALA A 138 -20.07 -15.13 17.61
N SER A 139 -20.88 -15.59 18.57
CA SER A 139 -21.76 -16.75 18.41
C SER A 139 -23.03 -16.62 19.25
N PRO A 140 -24.08 -17.40 18.96
CA PRO A 140 -25.30 -17.42 19.76
C PRO A 140 -25.07 -17.74 21.24
N ALA A 141 -24.01 -18.48 21.58
CA ALA A 141 -23.67 -18.83 22.96
C ALA A 141 -23.14 -17.64 23.77
N ASP A 142 -22.66 -16.59 23.10
CA ASP A 142 -22.16 -15.37 23.72
C ASP A 142 -23.30 -14.39 24.05
N LEU A 143 -24.50 -14.61 23.52
CA LEU A 143 -25.66 -13.74 23.70
C LEU A 143 -26.43 -14.05 25.00
N PRO A 144 -27.12 -13.05 25.59
CA PRO A 144 -28.14 -13.31 26.60
C PRO A 144 -29.20 -14.30 26.06
N ALA A 145 -29.55 -15.31 26.86
CA ALA A 145 -30.45 -16.38 26.42
C ALA A 145 -31.83 -15.85 25.95
N GLU A 146 -32.32 -14.79 26.60
CA GLU A 146 -33.55 -14.09 26.23
C GLU A 146 -33.49 -13.43 24.84
N ALA A 147 -32.34 -12.89 24.44
CA ALA A 147 -32.15 -12.29 23.12
C ALA A 147 -32.24 -13.35 22.02
N TRP A 148 -31.64 -14.52 22.22
CA TRP A 148 -31.71 -15.61 21.26
C TRP A 148 -33.14 -16.14 21.08
N VAL A 149 -33.87 -16.32 22.19
CA VAL A 149 -35.28 -16.74 22.15
C VAL A 149 -36.13 -15.71 21.39
N ALA A 150 -35.94 -14.41 21.65
CA ALA A 150 -36.65 -13.35 20.97
C ALA A 150 -36.34 -13.36 19.46
N ALA A 151 -35.07 -13.49 19.08
CA ALA A 151 -34.63 -13.55 17.69
C ALA A 151 -35.20 -14.75 16.94
N THR A 152 -35.22 -15.94 17.53
CA THR A 152 -35.85 -17.12 16.93
C THR A 152 -37.35 -16.90 16.71
N GLN A 153 -38.06 -16.30 17.67
CA GLN A 153 -39.48 -15.98 17.50
C GLN A 153 -39.72 -14.96 16.39
N MET A 154 -38.88 -13.91 16.32
CA MET A 154 -38.92 -12.91 15.25
C MET A 154 -38.68 -13.56 13.90
N TRP A 155 -37.68 -14.44 13.80
CA TRP A 155 -37.35 -15.17 12.58
C TRP A 155 -38.50 -16.06 12.11
N GLU A 156 -39.08 -16.86 13.00
CA GLU A 156 -40.20 -17.75 12.64
C GLU A 156 -41.45 -16.98 12.22
N ALA A 157 -41.63 -15.75 12.71
CA ALA A 157 -42.71 -14.88 12.29
C ALA A 157 -42.49 -14.21 10.92
N LEU A 158 -41.26 -14.23 10.37
CA LEU A 158 -40.98 -13.66 9.05
C LEU A 158 -41.54 -14.56 7.93
N PRO A 159 -42.19 -13.98 6.91
CA PRO A 159 -42.48 -14.69 5.68
C PRO A 159 -41.19 -15.17 4.99
N ASP A 160 -41.25 -16.31 4.28
CA ASP A 160 -40.13 -16.85 3.50
C ASP A 160 -39.39 -15.83 2.61
N PRO A 161 -40.06 -14.96 1.82
CA PRO A 161 -39.33 -13.97 1.03
C PRO A 161 -38.55 -12.95 1.87
N GLU A 162 -39.00 -12.66 3.09
CA GLU A 162 -38.27 -11.76 4.00
C GLU A 162 -37.13 -12.50 4.70
N LYS A 163 -37.27 -13.80 5.01
CA LYS A 163 -36.17 -14.64 5.49
C LYS A 163 -35.02 -14.69 4.47
N GLU A 164 -35.33 -14.91 3.20
CA GLU A 164 -34.33 -14.86 2.12
C GLU A 164 -33.64 -13.50 2.02
N ARG A 165 -34.42 -12.42 2.14
CA ARG A 165 -33.88 -11.05 2.15
C ARG A 165 -32.95 -10.81 3.33
N GLN A 166 -33.29 -11.27 4.53
CA GLN A 166 -32.44 -11.12 5.71
C GLN A 166 -31.12 -11.87 5.57
N ILE A 167 -31.15 -13.11 5.05
CA ILE A 167 -29.92 -13.86 4.74
C ILE A 167 -29.04 -13.08 3.75
N ALA A 168 -29.65 -12.50 2.71
CA ALA A 168 -28.92 -11.69 1.74
C ALA A 168 -28.32 -10.41 2.36
N ILE A 169 -29.03 -9.76 3.28
CA ILE A 169 -28.52 -8.58 4.02
C ILE A 169 -27.33 -8.99 4.89
N SER A 170 -27.43 -10.08 5.66
CA SER A 170 -26.32 -10.58 6.47
C SER A 170 -25.10 -10.90 5.59
N GLN A 171 -25.31 -11.59 4.47
CA GLN A 171 -24.24 -11.88 3.52
C GLN A 171 -23.57 -10.60 2.98
N ALA A 172 -24.36 -9.57 2.67
CA ALA A 172 -23.84 -8.28 2.22
C ALA A 172 -23.04 -7.56 3.32
N ALA A 173 -23.50 -7.63 4.58
CA ALA A 173 -22.81 -7.05 5.73
C ALA A 173 -21.44 -7.71 5.95
N TYR A 174 -21.35 -9.04 5.88
CA TYR A 174 -20.06 -9.76 5.97
C TYR A 174 -19.09 -9.37 4.84
N ARG A 175 -19.60 -9.20 3.61
CA ARG A 175 -18.78 -8.72 2.49
C ARG A 175 -18.27 -7.31 2.72
N ALA A 176 -19.15 -6.40 3.18
CA ALA A 176 -18.79 -5.02 3.47
C ALA A 176 -17.76 -4.92 4.62
N PHE A 177 -17.89 -5.75 5.65
CA PHE A 177 -16.92 -5.84 6.73
C PHE A 177 -15.54 -6.25 6.22
N GLY A 178 -15.47 -7.32 5.41
CA GLY A 178 -14.22 -7.73 4.78
C GLY A 178 -13.60 -6.66 3.88
N GLU A 179 -14.41 -5.88 3.16
CA GLU A 179 -13.92 -4.75 2.36
C GLU A 179 -13.40 -3.59 3.23
N THR A 180 -14.03 -3.34 4.38
CA THR A 180 -13.63 -2.28 5.31
C THR A 180 -12.32 -2.63 6.03
N GLU A 181 -12.17 -3.87 6.50
CA GLU A 181 -10.91 -4.36 7.04
C GLU A 181 -9.80 -4.36 5.98
N ALA A 182 -10.10 -4.78 4.75
CA ALA A 182 -9.12 -4.76 3.66
C ALA A 182 -8.68 -3.33 3.28
N THR A 183 -9.57 -2.35 3.33
CA THR A 183 -9.23 -0.94 3.05
C THR A 183 -8.58 -0.23 4.23
N GLY A 184 -8.72 -0.75 5.46
CA GLY A 184 -8.16 -0.18 6.68
C GLY A 184 -6.64 -0.19 6.75
N TRP A 185 -5.97 -0.99 5.92
CA TRP A 185 -4.51 -1.01 5.81
C TRP A 185 -4.07 0.22 5.01
N GLY A 186 -3.85 1.32 5.73
CA GLY A 186 -3.56 2.60 5.13
C GLY A 186 -2.17 2.67 4.50
N LEU A 187 -1.91 3.80 3.80
CA LEU A 187 -0.56 4.17 3.33
C LEU A 187 0.50 4.14 4.45
N ALA A 188 0.09 4.38 5.70
CA ALA A 188 0.96 4.30 6.87
C ALA A 188 1.48 2.86 7.11
N ASP A 189 0.61 1.85 6.99
CA ASP A 189 0.99 0.45 7.18
C ASP A 189 1.88 -0.05 6.06
N LEU A 190 1.63 0.39 4.81
CA LEU A 190 2.52 0.10 3.69
C LEU A 190 3.93 0.66 3.90
N GLY A 191 4.03 1.89 4.42
CA GLY A 191 5.31 2.49 4.78
C GLY A 191 6.02 1.68 5.85
N ALA A 192 5.30 1.23 6.88
CA ALA A 192 5.84 0.39 7.94
C ALA A 192 6.28 -0.99 7.43
N ILE A 193 5.50 -1.64 6.56
CA ILE A 193 5.83 -2.93 5.93
C ILE A 193 7.07 -2.78 5.04
N ALA A 194 7.08 -1.77 4.16
CA ALA A 194 8.22 -1.52 3.27
C ALA A 194 9.50 -1.22 4.04
N TRP A 195 9.40 -0.50 5.17
CA TRP A 195 10.53 -0.21 6.05
C TRP A 195 11.01 -1.44 6.82
N LYS A 196 10.09 -2.25 7.37
CA LYS A 196 10.43 -3.52 8.05
C LYS A 196 11.13 -4.50 7.11
N ASN A 197 10.73 -4.49 5.84
CA ASN A 197 11.34 -5.31 4.80
C ASN A 197 12.60 -4.66 4.20
N MET A 198 13.02 -3.48 4.65
CA MET A 198 14.28 -2.85 4.22
C MET A 198 15.44 -3.43 5.02
N ASP A 199 16.10 -4.41 4.43
CA ASP A 199 17.34 -4.94 4.97
C ASP A 199 18.47 -3.89 4.87
N LEU A 200 19.55 -4.13 5.61
CA LEU A 200 20.72 -3.24 5.58
C LEU A 200 21.38 -3.24 4.20
N GLY A 201 21.27 -4.35 3.45
CA GLY A 201 21.79 -4.49 2.11
C GLY A 201 21.14 -3.49 1.14
N ASP A 202 19.82 -3.44 1.10
CA ASP A 202 19.06 -2.53 0.25
C ASP A 202 19.37 -1.07 0.57
N ALA A 203 19.48 -0.72 1.85
CA ALA A 203 19.87 0.62 2.26
C ALA A 203 21.28 0.97 1.73
N LEU A 204 22.24 0.04 1.88
CA LEU A 204 23.59 0.22 1.38
C LEU A 204 23.62 0.37 -0.15
N PHE A 205 22.91 -0.49 -0.87
CA PHE A 205 22.88 -0.46 -2.34
C PHE A 205 22.14 0.76 -2.89
N ALA A 206 21.09 1.24 -2.21
CA ALA A 206 20.43 2.49 -2.55
C ALA A 206 21.38 3.69 -2.38
N LEU A 207 22.18 3.72 -1.31
CA LEU A 207 23.19 4.76 -1.09
C LEU A 207 24.31 4.69 -2.13
N LEU A 208 24.79 3.49 -2.48
CA LEU A 208 25.80 3.31 -3.52
C LEU A 208 25.26 3.72 -4.91
N ALA A 209 23.99 3.41 -5.20
CA ALA A 209 23.31 3.82 -6.42
C ALA A 209 23.20 5.34 -6.51
N ALA A 210 22.80 6.00 -5.42
CA ALA A 210 22.75 7.46 -5.33
C ALA A 210 24.14 8.09 -5.53
N LEU A 211 25.17 7.52 -4.90
CA LEU A 211 26.55 7.97 -5.08
C LEU A 211 27.03 7.81 -6.54
N ALA A 212 26.71 6.68 -7.17
CA ALA A 212 27.02 6.43 -8.59
C ALA A 212 26.31 7.45 -9.49
N ALA A 213 25.02 7.70 -9.25
CA ALA A 213 24.23 8.70 -9.97
C ALA A 213 24.85 10.10 -9.84
N TYR A 214 25.21 10.51 -8.61
CA TYR A 214 25.88 11.79 -8.33
C TYR A 214 27.21 11.94 -9.07
N ARG A 215 28.01 10.88 -9.14
CA ARG A 215 29.32 10.91 -9.81
C ARG A 215 29.21 11.00 -11.33
N ILE A 216 28.19 10.39 -11.91
CA ILE A 216 27.99 10.36 -13.37
C ILE A 216 27.28 11.62 -13.88
N ALA A 217 26.31 12.14 -13.12
CA ALA A 217 25.44 13.24 -13.57
C ALA A 217 26.16 14.52 -14.04
N PRO A 218 27.24 15.01 -13.42
CA PRO A 218 27.81 16.30 -13.80
C PRO A 218 28.50 16.27 -15.16
N PRO A 219 28.40 17.32 -16.00
CA PRO A 219 29.11 17.39 -17.27
C PRO A 219 30.62 17.52 -17.02
N SER A 220 31.44 16.87 -17.84
CA SER A 220 32.91 16.94 -17.77
C SER A 220 33.49 18.29 -18.24
N GLY A 221 32.69 19.36 -18.19
CA GLY A 221 32.93 20.63 -18.87
C GLY A 221 33.27 21.83 -17.99
N CYS A 222 33.28 21.70 -16.66
CA CYS A 222 33.90 22.72 -15.79
C CYS A 222 35.43 22.56 -15.82
N GLY A 223 36.02 22.62 -17.01
CA GLY A 223 37.42 23.01 -17.13
C GLY A 223 37.60 24.38 -16.49
N PRO A 224 38.78 24.70 -15.94
CA PRO A 224 39.04 26.02 -15.36
C PRO A 224 38.58 27.06 -16.39
N SER A 225 37.68 27.95 -15.99
CA SER A 225 37.30 29.08 -16.82
C SER A 225 38.60 29.71 -17.28
N ARG A 226 38.92 29.66 -18.59
CA ARG A 226 40.10 30.35 -19.13
C ARG A 226 40.09 31.74 -18.50
N SER A 227 41.08 32.02 -17.66
CA SER A 227 41.10 33.28 -16.94
C SER A 227 41.12 34.37 -18.02
N LYS A 228 40.41 35.47 -17.75
CA LYS A 228 40.31 36.59 -18.69
C LYS A 228 41.68 37.17 -19.07
N ASP A 229 42.74 36.76 -18.38
CA ASP A 229 44.12 37.15 -18.61
C ASP A 229 44.68 36.64 -19.95
N GLU A 230 44.13 35.56 -20.53
CA GLU A 230 44.55 35.12 -21.87
C GLU A 230 44.02 36.01 -23.01
N VAL A 231 43.02 36.87 -22.76
CA VAL A 231 42.49 37.80 -23.78
C VAL A 231 43.32 39.08 -23.85
N GLY A 232 44.04 39.43 -22.77
CA GLY A 232 44.90 40.63 -22.73
C GLY A 232 46.27 40.48 -23.39
N ALA A 233 46.73 39.25 -23.68
CA ALA A 233 48.05 38.98 -24.24
C ALA A 233 48.09 38.86 -25.78
N ARG A 234 46.96 39.16 -26.47
CA ARG A 234 46.85 39.10 -27.94
C ARG A 234 46.31 40.39 -28.58
N ALA A 235 46.38 41.52 -27.85
CA ALA A 235 46.20 42.86 -28.41
C ALA A 235 47.57 43.54 -28.51
#